data_AF-A0A0W0TW32-F1
#
_entry.id   AF-A0A0W0TW32-F1
#
_cell.length_a   1.000
_cell.length_b   1.000
_cell.length_c   1.000
_cell.angle_alpha   90.00
_cell.angle_beta   90.00
_cell.angle_gamma   90.00
#
_symmetry.space_group_name_H-M   'P 1'
#
loop_
_entity.id
_entity.type
_entity.pdbx_description
1 polymer ?
#
loop_
_entity_poly.entity_id
_entity_poly.type
_entity_poly.pdbx_seq_one_letter_code
_entity_poly.pdbx_strand_id
1 'polypeptide(L)'
;MDQCIVCGNHYHNCFEVRQQGTRYLFDSFECAIQKLAPICSHCSCRIIGHGVEAGGKYFCCAHCAHESGVTDATDHVMEHEE
;
A
#
# COMPACT_ATOMS: atom_id res chain seq x y z
N MET A 1 -9.61 6.69 26.29
CA MET A 1 -9.85 6.32 24.89
C MET A 1 -8.58 6.59 24.14
N ASP A 2 -8.23 5.72 23.21
CA ASP A 2 -7.04 5.85 22.41
C ASP A 2 -7.21 6.94 21.36
N GLN A 3 -6.11 7.58 20.98
CA GLN A 3 -6.09 8.66 20.00
C GLN A 3 -5.46 8.20 18.68
N CYS A 4 -6.14 8.45 17.57
CA CYS A 4 -5.59 8.21 16.24
C CYS A 4 -4.41 9.15 15.98
N ILE A 5 -3.27 8.59 15.57
CA ILE A 5 -2.04 9.37 15.32
C ILE A 5 -2.12 10.27 14.07
N VAL A 6 -3.15 10.10 13.24
CA VAL A 6 -3.31 10.83 11.97
C VAL A 6 -4.28 11.98 12.12
N CYS A 7 -5.52 11.70 12.53
CA CYS A 7 -6.58 12.70 12.61
C CYS A 7 -6.76 13.31 14.01
N GLY A 8 -6.15 12.71 15.06
CA GLY A 8 -6.27 13.17 16.43
C GLY A 8 -7.61 12.84 17.11
N ASN A 9 -8.50 12.10 16.44
CA ASN A 9 -9.76 11.66 17.03
C ASN A 9 -9.53 10.68 18.19
N HIS A 10 -10.36 10.79 19.23
CA HIS A 10 -10.37 9.86 20.34
C HIS A 10 -11.50 8.86 20.17
N TYR A 11 -11.15 7.58 20.05
CA TYR A 11 -12.12 6.54 19.75
C TYR A 11 -11.83 5.27 20.56
N HIS A 12 -12.89 4.57 20.95
CA HIS A 12 -12.76 3.38 21.80
C HIS A 12 -12.37 2.13 21.01
N ASN A 13 -12.65 2.09 19.70
CA ASN A 13 -12.25 0.98 18.81
C ASN A 13 -11.04 1.35 17.95
N CYS A 14 -10.13 2.18 18.46
CA CYS A 14 -8.82 2.32 17.82
C CYS A 14 -8.14 0.95 17.72
N PHE A 15 -7.37 0.75 16.66
CA PHE A 15 -6.64 -0.48 16.40
C PHE A 15 -5.17 -0.20 16.12
N GLU A 16 -4.36 -1.23 16.32
CA GLU A 16 -2.92 -1.15 16.23
C GLU A 16 -2.41 -1.79 14.94
N VAL A 17 -1.47 -1.11 14.29
CA VAL A 17 -0.65 -1.70 13.20
C VAL A 17 0.79 -1.72 13.66
N ARG A 18 1.43 -2.89 13.59
CA ARG A 18 2.87 -3.06 13.84
C ARG A 18 3.60 -3.30 12.52
N GLN A 19 4.57 -2.46 12.19
CA GLN A 19 5.35 -2.56 10.96
C GLN A 19 6.79 -2.13 11.22
N GLN A 20 7.77 -2.92 10.76
CA GLN A 20 9.20 -2.62 10.91
C GLN A 20 9.60 -2.27 12.37
N GLY A 21 9.04 -2.99 13.33
CA GLY A 21 9.29 -2.75 14.77
C GLY A 21 8.60 -1.51 15.35
N THR A 22 7.90 -0.71 14.55
CA THR A 22 7.15 0.46 15.00
C THR A 22 5.68 0.11 15.23
N ARG A 23 5.11 0.67 16.30
CA ARG A 23 3.70 0.57 16.67
C ARG A 23 2.96 1.85 16.26
N TYR A 24 1.85 1.70 15.56
CA TYR A 24 0.96 2.80 15.14
C TYR A 24 -0.47 2.54 15.62
N LEU A 25 -1.20 3.61 15.93
CA LEU A 25 -2.56 3.55 16.46
C LEU A 25 -3.50 4.40 15.58
N PHE A 26 -4.56 3.79 15.07
CA PHE A 26 -5.50 4.43 14.15
C PHE A 26 -6.95 4.18 14.58
N ASP A 27 -7.84 5.11 14.26
CA ASP A 27 -9.27 4.96 14.45
C ASP A 27 -10.00 4.43 13.20
N SER A 28 -9.35 4.46 12.04
CA SER A 28 -9.90 3.97 10.77
C SER A 28 -8.81 3.44 9.83
N PHE A 29 -9.21 2.55 8.91
CA PHE A 29 -8.31 2.08 7.84
C PHE A 29 -7.89 3.20 6.90
N GLU A 30 -8.74 4.21 6.68
CA GLU A 30 -8.36 5.38 5.89
C GLU A 30 -7.14 6.09 6.49
N CYS A 31 -7.13 6.35 7.79
CA CYS A 31 -5.98 6.94 8.47
C CYS A 31 -4.75 6.03 8.39
N ALA A 32 -4.92 4.72 8.58
CA ALA A 32 -3.83 3.76 8.46
C ALA A 32 -3.21 3.74 7.04
N ILE A 33 -4.05 3.69 6.00
CA ILE A 33 -3.64 3.69 4.60
C ILE A 33 -2.94 5.01 4.24
N GLN A 34 -3.51 6.16 4.66
CA GLN A 34 -2.90 7.47 4.44
C GLN A 34 -1.52 7.59 5.09
N LYS A 35 -1.27 6.90 6.22
CA LYS A 35 0.03 6.95 6.88
C LYS A 35 1.02 5.93 6.31
N LEU A 36 0.57 4.69 6.05
CA LEU A 36 1.45 3.54 5.90
C LEU A 36 1.48 2.93 4.49
N ALA A 37 0.45 3.14 3.67
CA ALA A 37 0.43 2.53 2.34
C ALA A 37 1.49 3.19 1.43
N PRO A 38 2.33 2.40 0.73
CA PRO A 38 3.26 2.91 -0.27
C PRO A 38 2.54 3.70 -1.36
N ILE A 39 3.25 4.60 -2.01
CA ILE A 39 2.74 5.39 -3.13
C ILE A 39 3.28 4.80 -4.43
N CYS A 40 2.40 4.58 -5.41
CA CYS A 40 2.80 4.17 -6.75
C CYS A 40 3.67 5.24 -7.38
N SER A 41 4.86 4.86 -7.84
CA SER A 41 5.85 5.77 -8.41
C SER A 41 5.44 6.34 -9.77
N HIS A 42 4.39 5.79 -10.40
CA HIS A 42 3.83 6.26 -11.66
C HIS A 42 2.57 7.12 -11.45
N CYS A 43 1.49 6.52 -10.93
CA CYS A 43 0.18 7.19 -10.84
C CYS A 43 -0.11 7.87 -9.49
N SER A 44 0.83 7.83 -8.53
CA SER A 44 0.69 8.45 -7.20
C SER A 44 -0.47 7.93 -6.33
N CYS A 45 -1.16 6.86 -6.72
CA CYS A 45 -2.16 6.24 -5.86
C CYS A 45 -1.50 5.52 -4.67
N ARG A 46 -2.28 5.29 -3.60
CA ARG A 46 -1.85 4.43 -2.50
C ARG A 46 -2.02 2.97 -2.87
N ILE A 47 -0.97 2.18 -2.65
CA ILE A 47 -0.95 0.74 -2.91
C ILE A 47 -1.53 0.03 -1.68
N ILE A 48 -2.78 -0.40 -1.79
CA ILE A 48 -3.52 -1.08 -0.72
C ILE A 48 -3.53 -2.61 -0.92
N GLY A 49 -3.40 -3.07 -2.18
CA GLY A 49 -3.27 -4.48 -2.54
C GLY A 49 -1.81 -4.92 -2.72
N HIS A 50 -1.61 -6.06 -3.39
CA HIS A 50 -0.28 -6.51 -3.79
C HIS A 50 0.23 -5.63 -4.94
N GLY A 51 1.27 -4.84 -4.67
CA GLY A 51 1.94 -4.03 -5.69
C GLY A 51 3.12 -4.76 -6.32
N VAL A 52 3.76 -4.10 -7.28
CA VAL A 52 5.03 -4.53 -7.88
C VAL A 52 6.17 -3.71 -7.26
N GLU A 53 7.20 -4.38 -6.78
CA GLU A 53 8.45 -3.74 -6.33
C GLU A 53 9.58 -4.07 -7.31
N ALA A 54 10.22 -3.04 -7.86
CA ALA A 54 11.34 -3.21 -8.79
C ALA A 54 12.29 -2.01 -8.70
N GLY A 55 13.59 -2.29 -8.60
CA GLY A 55 14.62 -1.25 -8.53
C GLY A 55 14.43 -0.24 -7.39
N GLY A 56 13.87 -0.68 -6.25
CA GLY A 56 13.56 0.18 -5.10
C GLY A 56 12.36 1.11 -5.27
N LYS A 57 11.56 0.91 -6.33
CA LYS A 57 10.30 1.63 -6.57
C LYS A 57 9.12 0.68 -6.40
N TYR A 58 7.98 1.26 -6.03
CA TYR A 58 6.71 0.56 -5.87
C TYR A 58 5.69 1.01 -6.91
N PHE A 59 4.90 0.07 -7.44
CA PHE A 59 3.85 0.30 -8.42
C PHE A 59 2.57 -0.42 -8.05
N CYS A 60 1.41 0.14 -8.39
CA CYS A 60 0.12 -0.47 -8.02
C CYS A 60 -0.27 -1.67 -8.89
N CYS A 61 0.32 -1.82 -10.08
CA CYS A 61 0.06 -2.92 -11.02
C CYS A 61 1.18 -3.01 -12.07
N ALA A 62 1.17 -4.07 -12.87
CA ALA A 62 2.12 -4.28 -13.96
C ALA A 62 2.10 -3.13 -14.98
N HIS A 63 0.92 -2.61 -15.32
CA HIS A 63 0.81 -1.46 -16.24
C HIS A 63 1.63 -0.24 -15.76
N CYS A 64 1.47 0.17 -14.50
CA CYS A 64 2.25 1.29 -13.95
C CYS A 64 3.76 1.00 -13.89
N ALA A 65 4.14 -0.26 -13.68
CA ALA A 65 5.54 -0.69 -13.71
C ALA A 65 6.11 -0.62 -15.15
N HIS A 66 5.34 -1.05 -16.16
CA HIS A 66 5.68 -0.96 -17.59
C HIS A 66 5.89 0.49 -18.04
N GLU A 67 4.98 1.39 -17.68
CA GLU A 67 5.11 2.83 -17.96
C GLU A 67 6.35 3.45 -17.29
N SER A 68 6.96 2.74 -16.34
CA SER A 68 8.19 3.12 -15.64
C SER A 68 9.41 2.29 -16.05
N GLY A 69 9.31 1.47 -17.10
CA GLY A 69 10.41 0.70 -17.70
C GLY A 69 10.64 -0.70 -17.13
N VAL A 70 9.76 -1.22 -16.28
CA VAL A 70 9.86 -2.56 -15.68
C VAL A 70 9.02 -3.54 -16.51
N THR A 71 9.62 -4.22 -17.50
CA THR A 71 8.93 -5.02 -18.54
C THR A 71 8.48 -6.42 -18.13
N ASP A 72 8.97 -6.92 -17.00
CA ASP A 72 8.75 -8.32 -16.60
C ASP A 72 7.54 -8.49 -15.68
N ALA A 73 6.80 -7.41 -15.39
CA ALA A 73 5.64 -7.44 -14.50
C ALA A 73 4.40 -7.99 -15.23
N THR A 74 3.60 -8.82 -14.55
CA THR A 74 2.35 -9.35 -15.14
C THR A 74 1.23 -9.35 -14.11
N ASP A 75 0.04 -8.86 -14.51
CA ASP A 75 -1.14 -8.81 -13.63
C ASP A 75 -1.94 -10.14 -13.61
N HIS A 76 -1.73 -11.01 -14.61
CA HIS A 76 -2.42 -12.30 -14.76
C HIS A 76 -1.43 -13.43 -15.03
N VAL A 77 -1.87 -14.67 -14.86
CA VAL A 77 -1.10 -15.85 -15.27
C VAL A 77 -1.37 -16.17 -16.74
N MET A 78 -0.34 -16.56 -17.48
CA MET A 78 -0.53 -17.08 -18.84
C MET A 78 -1.12 -18.49 -18.74
N GLU A 79 -2.27 -18.72 -19.36
CA GLU A 79 -2.83 -20.06 -19.52
C GLU A 79 -2.23 -20.70 -20.77
N HIS A 80 -1.69 -21.91 -20.64
CA HIS A 80 -1.25 -22.70 -21.79
C HIS A 80 -2.46 -23.47 -22.32
N GLU A 81 -2.91 -23.15 -23.54
CA GLU A 81 -3.83 -24.00 -24.29
C GLU A 81 -3.04 -25.21 -24.85
N GLU A 82 -3.48 -26.42 -24.52
CA GLU A 82 -2.98 -27.69 -25.10
C GLU A 82 -3.52 -27.93 -26.51
#